data_AF-A0A7C3GPD1-F1
#
_entry.id   AF-A0A7C3GPD1-F1
#
_cell.length_a   1.000
_cell.length_b   1.000
_cell.length_c   1.000
_cell.angle_alpha   90.00
_cell.angle_beta   90.00
_cell.angle_gamma   90.00
#
_symmetry.space_group_name_H-M   'P 1'
#
loop_
_entity.id
_entity.type
_entity.pdbx_description
1 polymer ?
#
loop_
_entity_poly.entity_id
_entity_poly.type
_entity_poly.pdbx_seq_one_letter_code
_entity_poly.pdbx_strand_id
1 'polypeptide(L)'
;MRILVTNPGGIGDFILRQPFLSLLLEHGHRLMVAVPEALAPLVSMAAPGADSAVLPEEPAVGESGGDGCVAAFRERVEQFDPELVVASASPPAPVEEVVAGWLPEVPSIASGCGDSSSGAAPFTRIVPAARNQPERNRYAALAAAILGWRPELPRPRLVLDDETRRRGAQELARLGFDPAACWIVCAGHAPEAAGRNWEPQQWADLLASLCRRHRLHLLFCGTPEEDSVTETVRESMGEWRSRTVNLCRQDPDLALLAGLLAHASGYIGRQTGPAHIAAALGKPVLVVAGAGDWPRSTVAADDGAVLLTLVPCAGCGWDCHLSKPYCVRQTPVEEVAAEFDRLISGEKGFRLRTLEPDRFLLHRLVEDGAALARERRRRLESRIGELGRERATLSSELASAKADLASLRDSLSRLERQAEELRSALKRAEEESARREFEARELALKAAAAEAEAAKLADVLQALKEENARLTAEPRGLFQGLFRSLLVRLSAKLPGRESDGP
;
A
#
# COMPACT_ATOMS: atom_id res chain seq x y z
N MET A 1 20.08 8.92 -27.26
CA MET A 1 19.00 8.25 -26.51
C MET A 1 18.23 9.27 -25.69
N ARG A 2 16.93 9.08 -25.57
CA ARG A 2 16.01 9.72 -24.62
C ARG A 2 15.99 8.89 -23.34
N ILE A 3 16.38 9.48 -22.21
CA ILE A 3 16.53 8.77 -20.95
C ILE A 3 15.60 9.41 -19.92
N LEU A 4 14.72 8.60 -19.33
CA LEU A 4 13.93 8.98 -18.17
C LEU A 4 14.73 8.64 -16.90
N VAL A 5 15.04 9.65 -16.09
CA VAL A 5 15.70 9.48 -14.79
C VAL A 5 14.72 9.87 -13.69
N THR A 6 14.35 8.92 -12.84
CA THR A 6 13.46 9.17 -11.70
C THR A 6 14.25 9.50 -10.45
N ASN A 7 13.84 10.48 -9.65
CA ASN A 7 14.38 10.73 -8.31
C ASN A 7 13.22 10.88 -7.32
N PRO A 8 12.88 9.83 -6.56
CA PRO A 8 11.92 9.93 -5.45
C PRO A 8 12.54 10.47 -4.16
N GLY A 9 13.87 10.61 -4.10
CA GLY A 9 14.62 11.05 -2.93
C GLY A 9 14.55 12.56 -2.68
N GLY A 10 15.12 12.99 -1.55
CA GLY A 10 15.12 14.40 -1.14
C GLY A 10 16.14 15.27 -1.89
N ILE A 11 16.21 16.56 -1.51
CA ILE A 11 17.12 17.55 -2.10
C ILE A 11 18.57 17.04 -2.13
N GLY A 12 19.06 16.45 -1.03
CA GLY A 12 20.45 15.99 -0.94
C GLY A 12 20.78 14.89 -1.96
N ASP A 13 19.90 13.90 -2.09
CA ASP A 13 20.05 12.80 -3.07
C ASP A 13 20.03 13.35 -4.50
N PHE A 14 19.13 14.31 -4.77
CA PHE A 14 19.02 14.96 -6.07
C PHE A 14 20.30 15.73 -6.45
N ILE A 15 20.82 16.55 -5.53
CA ILE A 15 22.05 17.31 -5.78
C ILE A 15 23.26 16.39 -5.95
N LEU A 16 23.38 15.31 -5.17
CA LEU A 16 24.49 14.35 -5.35
C LEU A 16 24.45 13.64 -6.71
N ARG A 17 23.28 13.58 -7.36
CA ARG A 17 23.09 13.02 -8.70
C ARG A 17 23.42 13.99 -9.82
N GLN A 18 23.48 15.28 -9.54
CA GLN A 18 23.69 16.33 -10.54
C GLN A 18 24.86 16.06 -11.51
N PRO A 19 26.05 15.60 -11.07
CA PRO A 19 27.15 15.29 -11.99
C PRO A 19 26.84 14.19 -12.99
N PHE A 20 26.04 13.20 -12.59
CA PHE A 20 25.59 12.11 -13.46
C PHE A 20 24.62 12.62 -14.52
N LEU A 21 23.67 13.49 -14.15
CA LEU A 21 22.75 14.10 -15.10
C LEU A 21 23.50 14.96 -16.13
N SER A 22 24.45 15.79 -15.66
CA SER A 22 25.27 16.62 -16.56
C SER A 22 26.10 15.77 -17.52
N LEU A 23 26.73 14.71 -17.02
CA LEU A 23 27.52 13.81 -17.85
C LEU A 23 26.69 13.20 -18.99
N LEU A 24 25.45 12.79 -18.72
CA LEU A 24 24.57 12.24 -19.75
C LEU A 24 24.19 13.32 -20.79
N LEU A 25 23.87 14.54 -20.38
CA LEU A 25 23.58 15.66 -21.29
C LEU A 25 24.80 15.99 -22.17
N GLU A 26 25.99 16.06 -21.59
CA GLU A 26 27.25 16.32 -22.30
C GLU A 26 27.57 15.27 -23.38
N HIS A 27 27.12 14.03 -23.18
CA HIS A 27 27.26 12.94 -24.16
C HIS A 27 26.11 12.90 -25.18
N GLY A 28 25.30 13.97 -25.27
CA GLY A 28 24.25 14.12 -26.27
C GLY A 28 22.98 13.31 -25.98
N HIS A 29 22.80 12.82 -24.76
CA HIS A 29 21.53 12.22 -24.35
C HIS A 29 20.49 13.31 -24.07
N ARG A 30 19.23 13.05 -24.44
CA ARG A 30 18.10 13.89 -24.04
C ARG A 30 17.52 13.32 -22.76
N LEU A 31 17.35 14.15 -21.73
CA LEU A 31 16.88 13.69 -20.44
C LEU A 31 15.48 14.20 -20.14
N MET A 32 14.65 13.34 -19.54
CA MET A 32 13.54 13.74 -18.70
C MET A 32 13.87 13.39 -17.26
N VAL A 33 13.81 14.35 -16.36
CA VAL A 33 14.09 14.16 -14.93
C VAL A 33 12.78 14.27 -14.17
N ALA A 34 12.32 13.15 -13.62
CA ALA A 34 11.10 13.07 -12.84
C ALA A 34 11.39 13.17 -11.34
N VAL A 35 10.85 14.19 -10.67
CA VAL A 35 11.13 14.49 -9.25
C VAL A 35 9.84 14.82 -8.49
N PRO A 36 9.79 14.67 -7.15
CA PRO A 36 8.74 15.26 -6.33
C PRO A 36 8.53 16.74 -6.64
N GLU A 37 7.30 17.22 -6.54
CA GLU A 37 6.93 18.60 -6.89
C GLU A 37 7.82 19.65 -6.23
N ALA A 38 8.12 19.46 -4.94
CA ALA A 38 9.00 20.34 -4.17
C ALA A 38 10.41 20.52 -4.80
N LEU A 39 10.91 19.54 -5.56
CA LEU A 39 12.22 19.59 -6.20
C LEU A 39 12.18 20.11 -7.64
N ALA A 40 11.01 20.27 -8.24
CA ALA A 40 10.87 20.69 -9.63
C ALA A 40 11.65 21.98 -9.96
N PRO A 41 11.68 23.03 -9.10
CA PRO A 41 12.48 24.23 -9.35
C PRO A 41 13.99 23.99 -9.47
N LEU A 42 14.52 22.92 -8.88
CA LEU A 42 15.95 22.60 -8.94
C LEU A 42 16.35 21.88 -10.22
N VAL A 43 15.42 21.31 -10.99
CA VAL A 43 15.75 20.52 -12.19
C VAL A 43 16.45 21.36 -13.24
N SER A 44 15.93 22.56 -13.53
CA SER A 44 16.54 23.50 -14.48
C SER A 44 17.93 23.96 -14.05
N MET A 45 18.20 23.99 -12.73
CA MET A 45 19.49 24.39 -12.17
C MET A 45 20.51 23.25 -12.18
N ALA A 46 20.06 22.02 -11.94
CA ALA A 46 20.90 20.83 -11.85
C ALA A 46 21.21 20.22 -13.24
N ALA A 47 20.24 20.24 -14.14
CA ALA A 47 20.34 19.67 -15.47
C ALA A 47 19.77 20.65 -16.52
N PRO A 48 20.46 21.79 -16.79
CA PRO A 48 20.01 22.74 -17.79
C PRO A 48 19.84 22.05 -19.15
N GLY A 49 18.64 22.12 -19.72
CA GLY A 49 18.30 21.46 -20.99
C GLY A 49 17.62 20.10 -20.86
N ALA A 50 17.43 19.58 -19.64
CA ALA A 50 16.56 18.43 -19.41
C ALA A 50 15.07 18.84 -19.36
N ASP A 51 14.20 17.97 -19.88
CA ASP A 51 12.76 18.04 -19.64
C ASP A 51 12.49 17.68 -18.16
N SER A 52 11.51 18.34 -17.53
CA SER A 52 11.11 18.06 -16.14
C SER A 52 9.70 17.51 -16.05
N ALA A 53 9.51 16.56 -15.14
CA ALA A 53 8.21 15.99 -14.81
C ALA A 53 8.06 15.86 -13.29
N VAL A 54 6.83 15.99 -12.81
CA VAL A 54 6.52 15.76 -11.39
C VAL A 54 6.21 14.28 -11.22
N LEU A 55 6.99 13.61 -10.38
CA LEU A 55 6.78 12.22 -10.01
C LEU A 55 5.51 12.15 -9.13
N PRO A 56 4.56 11.24 -9.40
CA PRO A 56 3.40 11.07 -8.54
C PRO A 56 3.82 10.58 -7.15
N GLU A 57 3.16 11.07 -6.11
CA GLU A 57 3.21 10.45 -4.78
C GLU A 57 2.63 9.03 -4.88
N GLU A 58 3.14 8.08 -4.09
CA GLU A 58 2.92 6.64 -4.27
C GLU A 58 1.47 6.29 -4.66
N PRO A 59 1.23 5.64 -5.83
CA PRO A 59 -0.08 5.08 -6.09
C PRO A 59 -0.28 3.91 -5.13
N ALA A 60 -1.30 3.97 -4.27
CA ALA A 60 -1.68 2.86 -3.41
C ALA A 60 -1.84 1.59 -4.27
N VAL A 61 -1.05 0.56 -3.96
CA VAL A 61 -1.12 -0.73 -4.67
C VAL A 61 -2.51 -1.31 -4.49
N GLY A 62 -3.34 -1.27 -5.54
CA GLY A 62 -4.67 -1.86 -5.55
C GLY A 62 -5.85 -0.90 -5.65
N GLU A 63 -5.65 0.42 -5.68
CA GLU A 63 -6.75 1.35 -5.95
C GLU A 63 -6.92 1.57 -7.47
N SER A 64 -8.06 1.11 -7.99
CA SER A 64 -8.56 1.42 -9.33
C SER A 64 -9.17 2.83 -9.33
N GLY A 65 -8.38 3.82 -8.91
CA GLY A 65 -8.77 5.22 -8.81
C GLY A 65 -7.75 6.08 -9.52
N GLY A 66 -8.09 6.54 -10.72
CA GLY A 66 -7.22 7.41 -11.50
C GLY A 66 -7.10 8.79 -10.85
N ASP A 67 -6.04 9.01 -10.10
CA ASP A 67 -5.58 10.36 -9.82
C ASP A 67 -5.09 10.97 -11.13
N GLY A 68 -5.72 12.05 -11.58
CA GLY A 68 -5.37 12.75 -12.83
C GLY A 68 -3.88 13.09 -12.94
N CYS A 69 -3.18 13.22 -11.80
CA CYS A 69 -1.73 13.40 -11.74
C CYS A 69 -0.93 12.21 -12.28
N VAL A 70 -1.33 10.96 -11.97
CA VAL A 70 -0.68 9.75 -12.47
C VAL A 70 -0.90 9.62 -13.98
N ALA A 71 -2.13 9.89 -14.44
CA ALA A 71 -2.45 9.85 -15.86
C ALA A 71 -1.68 10.92 -16.66
N ALA A 72 -1.63 12.17 -16.15
CA ALA A 72 -0.87 13.25 -16.76
C ALA A 72 0.64 12.98 -16.76
N PHE A 73 1.19 12.44 -15.67
CA PHE A 73 2.60 12.03 -15.62
C PHE A 73 2.89 10.93 -16.63
N ARG A 74 2.05 9.88 -16.70
CA ARG A 74 2.18 8.82 -17.69
C ARG A 74 2.12 9.37 -19.12
N GLU A 75 1.16 10.23 -19.43
CA GLU A 75 1.05 10.84 -20.75
C GLU A 75 2.32 11.61 -21.13
N ARG A 76 2.90 12.39 -20.19
CA ARG A 76 4.17 13.08 -20.44
C ARG A 76 5.34 12.12 -20.67
N VAL A 77 5.39 11.00 -19.95
CA VAL A 77 6.40 9.96 -20.15
C VAL A 77 6.23 9.29 -21.52
N GLU A 78 5.00 8.95 -21.92
CA GLU A 78 4.69 8.37 -23.23
C GLU A 78 5.02 9.32 -24.38
N GLN A 79 4.70 10.62 -24.23
CA GLN A 79 5.07 11.65 -25.20
C GLN A 79 6.58 11.87 -25.32
N PHE A 80 7.31 11.70 -24.21
CA PHE A 80 8.76 11.76 -24.20
C PHE A 80 9.38 10.54 -24.91
N ASP A 81 8.70 9.39 -24.89
CA ASP A 81 9.08 8.16 -25.59
C ASP A 81 10.51 7.72 -25.22
N PRO A 82 10.75 7.37 -23.94
CA PRO A 82 12.09 7.04 -23.45
C PRO A 82 12.64 5.76 -24.07
N GLU A 83 13.93 5.77 -24.40
CA GLU A 83 14.68 4.60 -24.85
C GLU A 83 15.37 3.88 -23.68
N LEU A 84 15.37 4.49 -22.49
CA LEU A 84 15.95 3.96 -21.26
C LEU A 84 15.28 4.58 -20.03
N VAL A 85 14.95 3.75 -19.04
CA VAL A 85 14.51 4.20 -17.71
C VAL A 85 15.61 3.96 -16.68
N VAL A 86 15.92 4.96 -15.87
CA VAL A 86 16.93 4.88 -14.81
C VAL A 86 16.27 5.15 -13.46
N ALA A 87 16.06 4.08 -12.69
CA ALA A 87 15.71 4.15 -11.28
C ALA A 87 16.96 4.48 -10.48
N SER A 88 16.91 5.60 -9.77
CA SER A 88 18.11 6.21 -9.21
C SER A 88 18.07 6.35 -7.69
N ALA A 89 17.01 5.89 -7.03
CA ALA A 89 17.06 5.55 -5.61
C ALA A 89 17.75 4.19 -5.39
N SER A 90 18.18 3.93 -4.16
CA SER A 90 18.80 2.66 -3.78
C SER A 90 18.43 2.29 -2.34
N PRO A 91 17.66 1.20 -2.12
CA PRO A 91 17.00 0.41 -3.17
C PRO A 91 16.00 1.26 -3.98
N PRO A 92 15.59 0.80 -5.18
CA PRO A 92 14.57 1.48 -5.96
C PRO A 92 13.30 1.69 -5.14
N ALA A 93 12.65 2.84 -5.30
CA ALA A 93 11.39 3.10 -4.60
C ALA A 93 10.22 2.40 -5.32
N PRO A 94 9.11 2.09 -4.62
CA PRO A 94 7.93 1.48 -5.25
C PRO A 94 7.42 2.23 -6.47
N VAL A 95 7.44 3.57 -6.44
CA VAL A 95 7.06 4.40 -7.59
C VAL A 95 7.97 4.19 -8.81
N GLU A 96 9.26 3.93 -8.62
CA GLU A 96 10.19 3.65 -9.73
C GLU A 96 9.92 2.28 -10.35
N GLU A 97 9.52 1.30 -9.56
CA GLU A 97 9.06 -0.01 -10.06
C GLU A 97 7.78 0.13 -10.88
N VAL A 98 6.82 0.92 -10.40
CA VAL A 98 5.57 1.19 -11.13
C VAL A 98 5.85 1.88 -12.47
N VAL A 99 6.72 2.90 -12.49
CA VAL A 99 7.10 3.61 -13.71
C VAL A 99 7.80 2.68 -14.70
N ALA A 100 8.74 1.84 -14.25
CA ALA A 100 9.37 0.85 -15.10
C ALA A 100 8.35 -0.19 -15.64
N GLY A 101 7.38 -0.60 -14.80
CA GLY A 101 6.33 -1.53 -15.18
C GLY A 101 5.34 -1.00 -16.22
N TRP A 102 5.21 0.32 -16.39
CA TRP A 102 4.40 0.90 -17.47
C TRP A 102 5.06 0.80 -18.85
N LEU A 103 6.38 0.59 -18.89
CA LEU A 103 7.20 0.56 -20.10
C LEU A 103 7.96 -0.77 -20.21
N PRO A 104 7.26 -1.93 -20.27
CA PRO A 104 7.90 -3.24 -20.20
C PRO A 104 8.89 -3.53 -21.35
N GLU A 105 8.71 -2.87 -22.49
CA GLU A 105 9.58 -3.02 -23.67
C GLU A 105 10.79 -2.06 -23.65
N VAL A 106 10.83 -1.10 -22.73
CA VAL A 106 11.93 -0.14 -22.60
C VAL A 106 12.95 -0.69 -21.60
N PRO A 107 14.24 -0.79 -21.96
CA PRO A 107 15.28 -1.19 -21.02
C PRO A 107 15.26 -0.32 -19.76
N SER A 108 15.39 -0.94 -18.59
CA SER A 108 15.35 -0.24 -17.31
C SER A 108 16.53 -0.66 -16.42
N ILE A 109 17.19 0.32 -15.82
CA ILE A 109 18.38 0.15 -14.99
C ILE A 109 18.14 0.71 -13.59
N ALA A 110 18.50 -0.07 -12.57
CA ALA A 110 18.41 0.31 -11.17
C ALA A 110 19.75 0.12 -10.45
N SER A 111 19.91 0.71 -9.26
CA SER A 111 20.99 0.43 -8.31
C SER A 111 20.44 -0.24 -7.06
N GLY A 112 21.06 -1.32 -6.57
CA GLY A 112 20.56 -2.02 -5.38
C GLY A 112 21.53 -3.03 -4.76
N CYS A 113 21.25 -3.43 -3.52
CA CYS A 113 21.95 -4.55 -2.88
C CYS A 113 21.48 -5.86 -3.52
N GLY A 114 22.41 -6.74 -3.88
CA GLY A 114 22.17 -8.00 -4.61
C GLY A 114 21.31 -9.06 -3.92
N ASP A 115 20.63 -8.72 -2.83
CA ASP A 115 19.67 -9.58 -2.12
C ASP A 115 18.26 -9.31 -2.64
N SER A 116 18.03 -9.43 -3.95
CA SER A 116 16.67 -9.41 -4.50
C SER A 116 16.01 -10.78 -4.28
N SER A 117 15.65 -11.08 -3.03
CA SER A 117 14.81 -12.23 -2.67
C SER A 117 13.32 -11.90 -2.61
N SER A 118 12.90 -10.71 -3.02
CA SER A 118 11.49 -10.34 -3.16
C SER A 118 11.19 -10.00 -4.63
N GLY A 119 10.50 -10.93 -5.31
CA GLY A 119 9.72 -10.76 -6.54
C GLY A 119 10.32 -9.87 -7.64
N ALA A 120 10.78 -10.49 -8.73
CA ALA A 120 11.03 -9.90 -10.06
C ALA A 120 10.83 -8.38 -10.17
N ALA A 121 11.78 -7.58 -9.65
CA ALA A 121 11.75 -6.15 -9.88
C ALA A 121 11.77 -5.91 -11.40
N PRO A 122 10.95 -4.99 -11.95
CA PRO A 122 10.75 -4.82 -13.39
C PRO A 122 11.98 -4.24 -14.13
N PHE A 123 13.14 -4.26 -13.48
CA PHE A 123 14.38 -3.70 -14.00
C PHE A 123 15.10 -4.72 -14.88
N THR A 124 15.36 -4.35 -16.13
CA THR A 124 16.18 -5.15 -17.06
C THR A 124 17.59 -5.40 -16.52
N ARG A 125 18.13 -4.46 -15.72
CA ARG A 125 19.45 -4.58 -15.11
C ARG A 125 19.49 -3.93 -13.73
N ILE A 126 20.06 -4.64 -12.76
CA ILE A 126 20.40 -4.09 -11.44
C ILE A 126 21.92 -3.96 -11.34
N VAL A 127 22.39 -2.74 -11.09
CA VAL A 127 23.79 -2.43 -10.80
C VAL A 127 24.03 -2.67 -9.30
N PRO A 128 24.93 -3.58 -8.92
CA PRO A 128 25.19 -3.87 -7.51
C PRO A 128 25.75 -2.65 -6.79
N ALA A 129 25.14 -2.31 -5.65
CA ALA A 129 25.58 -1.25 -4.76
C ALA A 129 25.40 -1.68 -3.30
N ALA A 130 26.43 -1.45 -2.47
CA ALA A 130 26.32 -1.68 -1.03
C ALA A 130 25.43 -0.61 -0.39
N ARG A 131 24.67 -0.99 0.65
CA ARG A 131 23.71 -0.12 1.35
C ARG A 131 24.29 1.25 1.74
N ASN A 132 25.50 1.25 2.29
CA ASN A 132 26.19 2.45 2.78
C ASN A 132 27.24 2.98 1.79
N GLN A 133 27.23 2.51 0.53
CA GLN A 133 28.14 3.06 -0.49
C GLN A 133 27.82 4.56 -0.69
N PRO A 134 28.83 5.45 -0.81
CA PRO A 134 28.62 6.85 -1.17
C PRO A 134 27.78 7.00 -2.44
N GLU A 135 26.78 7.89 -2.44
CA GLU A 135 25.85 8.05 -3.58
C GLU A 135 26.59 8.34 -4.89
N ARG A 136 27.62 9.20 -4.85
CA ARG A 136 28.44 9.53 -6.04
C ARG A 136 29.07 8.29 -6.68
N ASN A 137 29.46 7.30 -5.88
CA ASN A 137 30.05 6.07 -6.41
C ASN A 137 29.00 5.18 -7.10
N ARG A 138 27.74 5.23 -6.66
CA ARG A 138 26.62 4.54 -7.32
C ARG A 138 26.27 5.22 -8.62
N TYR A 139 26.18 6.54 -8.63
CA TYR A 139 25.92 7.28 -9.87
C TYR A 139 27.03 7.08 -10.89
N ALA A 140 28.29 6.95 -10.46
CA ALA A 140 29.39 6.56 -11.35
C ALA A 140 29.22 5.13 -11.90
N ALA A 141 28.67 4.20 -11.10
CA ALA A 141 28.38 2.83 -11.55
C ALA A 141 27.18 2.77 -12.50
N LEU A 142 26.14 3.55 -12.27
CA LEU A 142 25.00 3.73 -13.18
C LEU A 142 25.48 4.36 -14.50
N ALA A 143 26.30 5.41 -14.43
CA ALA A 143 26.93 6.00 -15.61
C ALA A 143 27.72 4.96 -16.41
N ALA A 144 28.49 4.10 -15.71
CA ALA A 144 29.25 3.03 -16.36
C ALA A 144 28.35 2.01 -17.06
N ALA A 145 27.20 1.69 -16.48
CA ALA A 145 26.23 0.79 -17.08
C ALA A 145 25.61 1.36 -18.37
N ILE A 146 25.52 2.68 -18.49
CA ILE A 146 24.91 3.39 -19.63
C ILE A 146 25.95 3.72 -20.71
N LEU A 147 27.11 4.26 -20.31
CA LEU A 147 28.14 4.77 -21.22
C LEU A 147 29.17 3.71 -21.64
N GLY A 148 29.23 2.57 -20.95
CA GLY A 148 30.16 1.47 -21.26
C GLY A 148 31.56 1.64 -20.67
N TRP A 149 31.84 2.71 -19.93
CA TRP A 149 33.10 2.95 -19.22
C TRP A 149 32.82 3.65 -17.89
N ARG A 150 33.69 3.50 -16.89
CA ARG A 150 33.45 4.09 -15.56
C ARG A 150 33.98 5.52 -15.47
N PRO A 151 33.12 6.55 -15.37
CA PRO A 151 33.56 7.93 -15.23
C PRO A 151 33.97 8.26 -13.81
N GLU A 152 34.86 9.24 -13.70
CA GLU A 152 35.06 10.00 -12.47
C GLU A 152 34.08 11.17 -12.47
N LEU A 153 33.10 11.13 -11.56
CA LEU A 153 32.11 12.20 -11.47
C LEU A 153 32.68 13.39 -10.68
N PRO A 154 32.62 14.62 -11.21
CA PRO A 154 33.02 15.81 -10.45
C PRO A 154 32.11 16.04 -9.24
N ARG A 155 32.41 17.07 -8.44
CA ARG A 155 31.48 17.52 -7.41
C ARG A 155 30.24 18.16 -8.05
N PRO A 156 29.06 18.10 -7.40
CA PRO A 156 27.85 18.75 -7.88
C PRO A 156 28.04 20.24 -8.17
N ARG A 157 27.34 20.73 -9.19
CA ARG A 157 27.25 22.14 -9.57
C ARG A 157 25.82 22.53 -9.89
N LEU A 158 25.37 23.69 -9.41
CA LEU A 158 24.10 24.27 -9.82
C LEU A 158 24.32 25.51 -10.67
N VAL A 159 23.57 25.63 -11.75
CA VAL A 159 23.55 26.82 -12.62
C VAL A 159 22.27 27.58 -12.36
N LEU A 160 22.38 28.75 -11.73
CA LEU A 160 21.23 29.63 -11.50
C LEU A 160 21.04 30.59 -12.67
N ASP A 161 19.80 30.76 -13.09
CA ASP A 161 19.39 31.83 -14.00
C ASP A 161 19.47 33.22 -13.32
N ASP A 162 19.42 34.26 -14.15
CA ASP A 162 19.54 35.65 -13.69
C ASP A 162 18.38 36.08 -12.79
N GLU A 163 17.19 35.50 -12.99
CA GLU A 163 16.01 35.79 -12.17
C GLU A 163 16.21 35.32 -10.73
N THR A 164 16.59 34.05 -10.57
CA THR A 164 16.86 33.41 -9.28
C THR A 164 17.96 34.16 -8.52
N ARG A 165 19.04 34.53 -9.23
CA ARG A 165 20.12 35.35 -8.65
C ARG A 165 19.62 36.71 -8.19
N ARG A 166 18.78 37.38 -8.99
CA ARG A 166 18.25 38.71 -8.67
C ARG A 166 17.30 38.67 -7.49
N ARG A 167 16.39 37.69 -7.44
CA ARG A 167 15.46 37.47 -6.32
C ARG A 167 16.22 37.31 -4.99
N GLY A 168 17.26 36.47 -4.98
CA GLY A 168 18.12 36.29 -3.80
C GLY A 168 18.80 37.59 -3.34
N ALA A 169 19.37 38.36 -4.27
CA ALA A 169 20.01 39.64 -3.95
C ALA A 169 19.02 40.67 -3.40
N GLN A 170 17.84 40.78 -4.01
CA GLN A 170 16.78 41.69 -3.57
C GLN A 170 16.29 41.35 -2.18
N GLU A 171 16.12 40.05 -1.88
CA GLU A 171 15.67 39.61 -0.57
C GLU A 171 16.71 39.88 0.52
N LEU A 172 18.00 39.62 0.25
CA LEU A 172 19.07 40.00 1.18
C LEU A 172 19.11 41.52 1.43
N ALA A 173 18.97 42.33 0.37
CA ALA A 173 18.92 43.78 0.49
C ALA A 173 17.71 44.26 1.31
N ARG A 174 16.53 43.66 1.09
CA ARG A 174 15.29 43.95 1.85
C ARG A 174 15.47 43.68 3.34
N LEU A 175 16.21 42.63 3.68
CA LEU A 175 16.52 42.24 5.05
C LEU A 175 17.67 43.04 5.68
N GLY A 176 18.30 43.94 4.92
CA GLY A 176 19.38 44.81 5.40
C GLY A 176 20.73 44.09 5.56
N PHE A 177 20.92 42.94 4.91
CA PHE A 177 22.19 42.22 4.94
C PHE A 177 23.12 42.69 3.82
N ASP A 178 24.39 42.84 4.14
CA ASP A 178 25.46 42.84 3.14
C ASP A 178 25.68 41.39 2.67
N PRO A 179 25.47 41.08 1.37
CA PRO A 179 25.74 39.76 0.81
C PRO A 179 27.14 39.22 1.16
N ALA A 180 28.14 40.10 1.23
CA ALA A 180 29.54 39.72 1.47
C ALA A 180 29.86 39.32 2.92
N ALA A 181 28.91 39.47 3.85
CA ALA A 181 29.10 39.16 5.28
C ALA A 181 28.03 38.20 5.86
N CYS A 182 27.09 37.74 5.03
CA CYS A 182 25.96 36.91 5.45
C CYS A 182 26.25 35.41 5.31
N TRP A 183 25.98 34.64 6.36
CA TRP A 183 25.99 33.17 6.34
C TRP A 183 24.57 32.63 6.49
N ILE A 184 24.22 31.64 5.67
CA ILE A 184 22.96 30.92 5.79
C ILE A 184 23.10 29.88 6.90
N VAL A 185 22.12 29.83 7.81
CA VAL A 185 22.11 28.93 8.95
C VAL A 185 20.89 28.03 8.93
N CYS A 186 21.09 26.71 8.97
CA CYS A 186 20.01 25.73 9.14
C CYS A 186 20.21 24.92 10.42
N ALA A 187 19.86 25.55 11.54
CA ALA A 187 20.03 25.02 12.91
C ALA A 187 18.70 24.54 13.55
N GLY A 188 17.61 24.55 12.80
CA GLY A 188 16.29 24.10 13.27
C GLY A 188 16.24 22.61 13.62
N HIS A 189 15.10 22.15 14.14
CA HIS A 189 14.82 20.74 14.41
C HIS A 189 13.59 20.30 13.64
N ALA A 190 13.73 19.26 12.84
CA ALA A 190 12.59 18.58 12.23
C ALA A 190 12.25 17.35 13.09
N PRO A 191 10.99 17.21 13.60
CA PRO A 191 10.58 16.04 14.39
C PRO A 191 10.80 14.72 13.65
N GLU A 192 10.50 14.70 12.35
CA GLU A 192 10.65 13.54 11.46
C GLU A 192 12.10 13.13 11.24
N ALA A 193 13.04 14.06 11.47
CA ALA A 193 14.47 13.84 11.37
C ALA A 193 15.17 14.02 12.72
N ALA A 194 14.53 13.65 13.82
CA ALA A 194 15.07 13.78 15.18
C ALA A 194 16.49 13.21 15.34
N GLY A 195 16.82 12.15 14.59
CA GLY A 195 18.15 11.54 14.54
C GLY A 195 19.27 12.48 14.03
N ARG A 196 18.93 13.57 13.35
CA ARG A 196 19.85 14.56 12.73
C ARG A 196 20.00 15.85 13.54
N ASN A 197 19.31 15.97 14.68
CA ASN A 197 19.26 17.21 15.44
C ASN A 197 20.44 17.30 16.42
N TRP A 198 21.21 18.39 16.31
CA TRP A 198 22.19 18.83 17.31
C TRP A 198 21.51 19.73 18.34
N GLU A 199 21.98 19.80 19.59
CA GLU A 199 21.21 20.48 20.64
C GLU A 199 21.04 21.98 20.34
N PRO A 200 19.89 22.60 20.67
CA PRO A 200 19.68 24.02 20.44
C PRO A 200 20.72 24.88 21.15
N GLN A 201 21.11 24.49 22.38
CA GLN A 201 22.15 25.20 23.12
C GLN A 201 23.53 25.09 22.44
N GLN A 202 23.86 23.93 21.86
CA GLN A 202 25.12 23.76 21.11
C GLN A 202 25.16 24.66 19.88
N TRP A 203 24.04 24.79 19.16
CA TRP A 203 23.91 25.76 18.07
C TRP A 203 24.08 27.20 18.58
N ALA A 204 23.42 27.57 19.67
CA ALA A 204 23.50 28.92 20.22
C ALA A 204 24.94 29.27 20.64
N ASP A 205 25.62 28.36 21.36
CA ASP A 205 27.00 28.54 21.82
C ASP A 205 27.97 28.69 20.64
N LEU A 206 27.83 27.84 19.61
CA LEU A 206 28.61 27.93 18.38
C LEU A 206 28.38 29.30 17.71
N LEU A 207 27.14 29.61 17.37
CA LEU A 207 26.81 30.78 16.54
C LEU A 207 27.11 32.09 17.27
N ALA A 208 26.86 32.18 18.58
CA ALA A 208 27.26 33.34 19.38
C ALA A 208 28.79 33.51 19.41
N SER A 209 29.54 32.41 19.57
CA SER A 209 31.01 32.43 19.51
C SER A 209 31.52 32.89 18.14
N LEU A 210 30.91 32.43 17.04
CA LEU A 210 31.27 32.84 15.68
C LEU A 210 30.95 34.31 15.42
N CYS A 211 29.75 34.78 15.80
CA CYS A 211 29.37 36.20 15.70
C CYS A 211 30.34 37.10 16.49
N ARG A 212 30.74 36.68 17.69
CA ARG A 212 31.67 37.44 18.53
C ARG A 212 33.06 37.59 17.91
N ARG A 213 33.59 36.51 17.33
CA ARG A 213 34.98 36.47 16.82
C ARG A 213 35.10 37.07 15.43
N HIS A 214 34.09 36.86 14.58
CA HIS A 214 34.16 37.15 13.15
C HIS A 214 33.15 38.19 12.66
N ARG A 215 32.34 38.76 13.57
CA ARG A 215 31.31 39.78 13.28
C ARG A 215 30.30 39.35 12.22
N LEU A 216 29.97 38.06 12.20
CA LEU A 216 29.08 37.49 11.20
C LEU A 216 27.65 38.05 11.30
N HIS A 217 26.99 38.03 10.15
CA HIS A 217 25.56 38.18 10.03
C HIS A 217 24.95 36.83 9.67
N LEU A 218 23.91 36.41 10.38
CA LEU A 218 23.34 35.06 10.22
C LEU A 218 21.90 35.13 9.75
N LEU A 219 21.60 34.44 8.66
CA LEU A 219 20.25 34.31 8.14
C LEU A 219 19.78 32.87 8.34
N PHE A 220 18.87 32.68 9.29
CA PHE A 220 18.31 31.37 9.56
C PHE A 220 17.26 31.01 8.50
N CYS A 221 17.44 29.85 7.89
CA CYS A 221 16.52 29.25 6.92
C CYS A 221 16.13 27.85 7.39
N GLY A 222 14.88 27.49 7.15
CA GLY A 222 14.27 26.24 7.57
C GLY A 222 12.79 26.26 7.19
N THR A 223 12.07 25.21 7.56
CA THR A 223 10.62 25.15 7.34
C THR A 223 9.86 25.84 8.48
N PRO A 224 8.56 26.16 8.32
CA PRO A 224 7.75 26.74 9.39
C PRO A 224 7.74 25.92 10.70
N GLU A 225 7.82 24.60 10.62
CA GLU A 225 7.86 23.69 11.78
C GLU A 225 9.13 23.88 12.62
N GLU A 226 10.22 24.32 11.97
CA GLU A 226 11.53 24.51 12.60
C GLU A 226 11.68 25.89 13.27
N ASP A 227 10.69 26.78 13.09
CA ASP A 227 10.73 28.14 13.57
C ASP A 227 10.86 28.23 15.09
N SER A 228 10.06 27.46 15.83
CA SER A 228 10.04 27.51 17.31
C SER A 228 11.41 27.18 17.92
N VAL A 229 12.08 26.15 17.39
CA VAL A 229 13.42 25.77 17.83
C VAL A 229 14.47 26.77 17.35
N THR A 230 14.33 27.28 16.13
CA THR A 230 15.21 28.33 15.60
C THR A 230 15.15 29.60 16.46
N GLU A 231 13.96 30.02 16.89
CA GLU A 231 13.80 31.13 17.83
C GLU A 231 14.45 30.84 19.18
N THR A 232 14.29 29.62 19.71
CA THR A 232 14.98 29.19 20.95
C THR A 232 16.50 29.33 20.81
N VAL A 233 17.08 28.86 19.70
CA VAL A 233 18.52 29.03 19.41
C VAL A 233 18.89 30.51 19.40
N ARG A 234 18.13 31.34 18.66
CA ARG A 234 18.39 32.78 18.55
C ARG A 234 18.26 33.50 19.89
N GLU A 235 17.32 33.12 20.75
CA GLU A 235 17.17 33.66 22.11
C GLU A 235 18.37 33.30 22.99
N SER A 236 18.80 32.03 22.97
CA SER A 236 19.98 31.57 23.71
C SER A 236 21.30 32.21 23.27
N MET A 237 21.36 32.82 22.08
CA MET A 237 22.53 33.60 21.64
C MET A 237 22.72 34.94 22.38
N GLY A 238 21.75 35.39 23.18
CA GLY A 238 21.83 36.63 23.94
C GLY A 238 21.95 37.88 23.06
N GLU A 239 22.91 38.76 23.34
CA GLU A 239 23.11 40.01 22.58
C GLU A 239 23.36 39.80 21.08
N TRP A 240 23.93 38.64 20.71
CA TRP A 240 24.25 38.28 19.33
C TRP A 240 23.01 37.99 18.49
N ARG A 241 21.83 37.80 19.11
CA ARG A 241 20.54 37.71 18.43
C ARG A 241 20.29 38.88 17.48
N SER A 242 20.77 40.08 17.83
CA SER A 242 20.63 41.30 17.03
C SER A 242 21.30 41.23 15.65
N ARG A 243 22.21 40.27 15.42
CA ARG A 243 22.89 40.03 14.13
C ARG A 243 22.21 38.95 13.29
N THR A 244 21.01 38.52 13.68
CA THR A 244 20.33 37.38 13.10
C THR A 244 18.96 37.75 12.56
N VAL A 245 18.57 37.12 11.46
CA VAL A 245 17.19 37.15 10.95
C VAL A 245 16.71 35.72 10.76
N ASN A 246 15.45 35.45 11.07
CA ASN A 246 14.81 34.16 10.88
C ASN A 246 13.79 34.22 9.74
N LEU A 247 13.98 33.37 8.73
CA LEU A 247 13.08 33.22 7.59
C LEU A 247 12.23 31.94 7.64
N CYS A 248 12.30 31.12 8.71
CA CYS A 248 11.60 29.84 8.76
C CYS A 248 10.09 29.98 8.52
N ARG A 249 9.44 31.01 9.08
CA ARG A 249 8.00 31.27 8.83
C ARG A 249 7.67 31.80 7.43
N GLN A 250 8.67 32.35 6.74
CA GLN A 250 8.46 32.91 5.40
C GLN A 250 8.50 31.80 4.34
N ASP A 251 8.92 30.59 4.72
CA ASP A 251 8.96 29.39 3.90
C ASP A 251 9.51 29.65 2.48
N PRO A 252 10.78 30.10 2.38
CA PRO A 252 11.34 30.46 1.09
C PRO A 252 11.37 29.23 0.18
N ASP A 253 10.78 29.36 -1.01
CA ASP A 253 10.85 28.32 -2.03
C ASP A 253 12.32 27.95 -2.38
N LEU A 254 12.54 26.77 -2.95
CA LEU A 254 13.90 26.29 -3.21
C LEU A 254 14.70 27.19 -4.18
N ALA A 255 14.02 27.89 -5.09
CA ALA A 255 14.70 28.82 -5.99
C ALA A 255 15.18 30.06 -5.21
N LEU A 256 14.35 30.62 -4.34
CA LEU A 256 14.74 31.72 -3.46
C LEU A 256 15.88 31.29 -2.53
N LEU A 257 15.80 30.10 -1.91
CA LEU A 257 16.90 29.57 -1.09
C LEU A 257 18.21 29.45 -1.88
N ALA A 258 18.16 28.94 -3.11
CA ALA A 258 19.34 28.86 -3.98
C ALA A 258 19.89 30.25 -4.32
N GLY A 259 19.01 31.22 -4.59
CA GLY A 259 19.38 32.62 -4.81
C GLY A 259 20.05 33.26 -3.58
N LEU A 260 19.50 33.05 -2.38
CA LEU A 260 20.08 33.52 -1.12
C LEU A 260 21.48 32.92 -0.90
N LEU A 261 21.60 31.59 -1.06
CA LEU A 261 22.88 30.89 -0.93
C LEU A 261 23.92 31.35 -1.95
N ALA A 262 23.52 31.65 -3.18
CA ALA A 262 24.42 32.12 -4.22
C ALA A 262 25.09 33.46 -3.89
N HIS A 263 24.45 34.27 -3.05
CA HIS A 263 24.99 35.55 -2.59
C HIS A 263 25.61 35.48 -1.19
N ALA A 264 25.28 34.46 -0.40
CA ALA A 264 25.87 34.23 0.90
C ALA A 264 27.38 33.92 0.83
N SER A 265 28.06 34.17 1.94
CA SER A 265 29.48 33.84 2.17
C SER A 265 29.69 32.34 2.41
N GLY A 266 28.67 31.65 2.90
CA GLY A 266 28.72 30.21 3.16
C GLY A 266 27.50 29.69 3.90
N TYR A 267 27.58 28.43 4.31
CA TYR A 267 26.54 27.70 5.01
C TYR A 267 27.04 27.14 6.35
N ILE A 268 26.19 27.22 7.38
CA ILE A 268 26.39 26.56 8.68
C ILE A 268 25.12 25.79 9.02
N GLY A 269 25.20 24.50 9.33
CA GLY A 269 23.99 23.80 9.74
C GLY A 269 24.10 22.29 9.77
N ARG A 270 22.93 21.65 9.83
CA ARG A 270 22.80 20.19 9.79
C ARG A 270 23.13 19.65 8.39
N GLN A 271 23.37 18.36 8.27
CA GLN A 271 23.43 17.69 6.97
C GLN A 271 22.02 17.53 6.38
N THR A 272 21.53 18.58 5.74
CA THR A 272 20.21 18.66 5.08
C THR A 272 20.35 19.16 3.64
N GLY A 273 19.24 19.12 2.88
CA GLY A 273 19.17 19.62 1.49
C GLY A 273 19.87 20.95 1.22
N PRO A 274 19.62 22.01 2.03
CA PRO A 274 20.30 23.29 1.91
C PRO A 274 21.83 23.21 1.92
N ALA A 275 22.44 22.29 2.70
CA ALA A 275 23.88 22.09 2.72
C ALA A 275 24.41 21.58 1.37
N HIS A 276 23.66 20.70 0.71
CA HIS A 276 24.01 20.21 -0.62
C HIS A 276 23.86 21.31 -1.68
N ILE A 277 22.80 22.13 -1.62
CA ILE A 277 22.62 23.29 -2.51
C ILE A 277 23.80 24.26 -2.35
N ALA A 278 24.17 24.60 -1.11
CA ALA A 278 25.30 25.47 -0.83
C ALA A 278 26.60 24.95 -1.45
N ALA A 279 26.90 23.67 -1.21
CA ALA A 279 28.07 23.00 -1.78
C ALA A 279 28.08 23.02 -3.32
N ALA A 280 26.92 22.77 -3.95
CA ALA A 280 26.80 22.78 -5.40
C ALA A 280 26.88 24.19 -6.01
N LEU A 281 26.60 25.24 -5.24
CA LEU A 281 26.85 26.63 -5.61
C LEU A 281 28.30 27.07 -5.36
N GLY A 282 29.17 26.15 -4.96
CA GLY A 282 30.58 26.43 -4.66
C GLY A 282 30.78 27.21 -3.37
N LYS A 283 29.79 27.19 -2.46
CA LYS A 283 29.87 27.89 -1.18
C LYS A 283 30.58 27.04 -0.13
N PRO A 284 31.44 27.65 0.70
CA PRO A 284 31.97 26.99 1.89
C PRO A 284 30.84 26.46 2.77
N VAL A 285 30.94 25.19 3.20
CA VAL A 285 29.94 24.55 4.07
C VAL A 285 30.57 24.12 5.39
N LEU A 286 29.90 24.43 6.51
CA LEU A 286 30.22 23.86 7.82
C LEU A 286 29.02 23.05 8.30
N VAL A 287 29.18 21.73 8.34
CA VAL A 287 28.07 20.80 8.54
C VAL A 287 28.30 19.95 9.77
N VAL A 288 27.32 19.94 10.67
CA VAL A 288 27.23 18.93 11.74
C VAL A 288 26.33 17.81 11.24
N ALA A 289 26.89 16.61 11.14
CA ALA A 289 26.24 15.43 10.59
C ALA A 289 25.95 14.39 11.68
N GLY A 290 24.98 13.51 11.40
CA GLY A 290 24.79 12.26 12.12
C GLY A 290 25.37 11.09 11.32
N ALA A 291 25.53 9.95 11.99
CA ALA A 291 26.11 8.76 11.38
C ALA A 291 25.07 7.79 10.79
N GLY A 292 23.79 8.16 10.70
CA GLY A 292 22.72 7.20 10.38
C GLY A 292 22.83 6.59 9.00
N ASP A 293 23.09 7.38 7.97
CA ASP A 293 23.34 6.93 6.60
C ASP A 293 24.82 7.09 6.21
N TRP A 294 25.73 7.22 7.17
CA TRP A 294 27.14 7.43 6.88
C TRP A 294 27.79 6.27 6.09
N PRO A 295 28.68 6.54 5.11
CA PRO A 295 29.03 7.84 4.48
C PRO A 295 28.22 8.13 3.20
N ARG A 296 27.02 7.55 3.06
CA ARG A 296 26.21 7.58 1.83
C ARG A 296 25.92 8.99 1.32
N SER A 297 25.37 9.82 2.19
CA SER A 297 24.82 11.15 1.87
C SER A 297 25.74 12.30 2.26
N THR A 298 27.05 12.03 2.44
CA THR A 298 28.03 13.06 2.76
C THR A 298 28.01 14.18 1.72
N VAL A 299 27.97 15.42 2.18
CA VAL A 299 28.01 16.61 1.31
C VAL A 299 29.32 16.63 0.51
N ALA A 300 29.22 16.92 -0.79
CA ALA A 300 30.36 17.01 -1.70
C ALA A 300 30.65 18.48 -2.06
N ALA A 301 31.38 19.18 -1.18
CA ALA A 301 31.78 20.58 -1.37
C ALA A 301 33.26 20.71 -1.74
N ASP A 302 33.65 21.84 -2.34
CA ASP A 302 35.06 22.16 -2.61
C ASP A 302 35.81 22.61 -1.36
N ASP A 303 35.16 23.45 -0.57
CA ASP A 303 35.68 24.05 0.66
C ASP A 303 34.70 23.80 1.81
N GLY A 304 35.23 23.61 3.01
CA GLY A 304 34.42 23.43 4.22
C GLY A 304 34.74 22.17 5.01
N ALA A 305 33.80 21.77 5.87
CA ALA A 305 33.91 20.56 6.64
C ALA A 305 32.55 19.93 6.95
N VAL A 306 32.52 18.59 6.97
CA VAL A 306 31.46 17.81 7.61
C VAL A 306 32.04 17.16 8.85
N LEU A 307 31.43 17.39 10.00
CA LEU A 307 31.86 16.86 11.30
C LEU A 307 30.79 15.94 11.88
N LEU A 308 31.21 14.82 12.47
CA LEU A 308 30.37 13.97 13.32
C LEU A 308 31.21 13.20 14.33
N THR A 309 30.56 12.68 15.38
CA THR A 309 31.15 11.66 16.25
C THR A 309 30.90 10.26 15.66
N LEU A 310 31.97 9.55 15.29
CA LEU A 310 31.89 8.24 14.65
C LEU A 310 31.64 7.14 15.70
N VAL A 311 30.38 6.89 15.99
CA VAL A 311 29.95 5.84 16.93
C VAL A 311 29.92 4.44 16.26
N PRO A 312 30.05 3.35 17.03
CA PRO A 312 30.03 1.98 16.47
C PRO A 312 28.75 1.61 15.70
N CYS A 313 27.63 2.29 15.98
CA CYS A 313 26.37 2.08 15.27
C CYS A 313 26.22 2.90 13.98
N ALA A 314 27.29 3.50 13.46
CA ALA A 314 27.26 4.22 12.20
C ALA A 314 26.70 3.34 11.07
N GLY A 315 25.86 3.93 10.21
CA GLY A 315 25.15 3.22 9.14
C GLY A 315 23.87 2.51 9.60
N CYS A 316 23.30 2.87 10.76
CA CYS A 316 22.05 2.28 11.27
C CYS A 316 20.79 2.59 10.44
N GLY A 317 20.89 3.44 9.42
CA GLY A 317 19.75 3.87 8.59
C GLY A 317 18.77 4.78 9.31
N TRP A 318 19.23 5.53 10.32
CA TRP A 318 18.41 6.38 11.20
C TRP A 318 17.44 5.61 12.12
N ASP A 319 17.46 4.27 12.11
CA ASP A 319 16.82 3.43 13.13
C ASP A 319 17.72 3.35 14.38
N CYS A 320 17.56 4.33 15.26
CA CYS A 320 18.37 4.47 16.46
C CYS A 320 18.00 3.38 17.49
N HIS A 321 18.98 2.56 17.88
CA HIS A 321 18.86 1.58 18.97
C HIS A 321 19.39 2.12 20.32
N LEU A 322 19.57 3.43 20.38
CA LEU A 322 19.98 4.18 21.56
C LEU A 322 18.86 5.15 21.93
N SER A 323 18.80 5.59 23.18
CA SER A 323 17.79 6.55 23.65
C SER A 323 17.90 7.92 22.96
N LYS A 324 19.06 8.22 22.36
CA LYS A 324 19.32 9.45 21.62
C LYS A 324 20.41 9.26 20.56
N PRO A 325 20.46 10.10 19.52
CA PRO A 325 21.47 10.01 18.48
C PRO A 325 22.81 10.61 18.96
N TYR A 326 23.61 9.82 19.68
CA TYR A 326 24.92 10.27 20.19
C TYR A 326 25.88 10.71 19.07
N CYS A 327 25.78 10.13 17.88
CA CYS A 327 26.62 10.46 16.73
C CYS A 327 26.59 11.95 16.33
N VAL A 328 25.43 12.59 16.49
CA VAL A 328 25.28 14.03 16.24
C VAL A 328 25.41 14.82 17.54
N ARG A 329 24.71 14.41 18.61
CA ARG A 329 24.64 15.15 19.90
C ARG A 329 25.97 15.26 20.64
N GLN A 330 26.93 14.37 20.38
CA GLN A 330 28.24 14.38 21.04
C GLN A 330 29.32 15.07 20.20
N THR A 331 28.97 15.64 19.04
CA THR A 331 29.89 16.50 18.30
C THR A 331 30.19 17.75 19.15
N PRO A 332 31.46 18.01 19.55
CA PRO A 332 31.80 19.15 20.39
C PRO A 332 31.70 20.47 19.63
N VAL A 333 31.24 21.53 20.32
CA VAL A 333 31.09 22.88 19.74
C VAL A 333 32.44 23.45 19.33
N GLU A 334 33.47 23.13 20.09
CA GLU A 334 34.83 23.63 19.98
C GLU A 334 35.51 23.12 18.71
N GLU A 335 35.29 21.84 18.38
CA GLU A 335 35.77 21.23 17.13
C GLU A 335 35.10 21.86 15.90
N VAL A 336 33.80 22.13 15.98
CA VAL A 336 33.04 22.79 14.91
C VAL A 336 33.51 24.24 14.74
N ALA A 337 33.72 24.96 15.85
CA ALA A 337 34.22 26.33 15.85
C ALA A 337 35.64 26.43 15.28
N ALA A 338 36.53 25.47 15.59
CA ALA A 338 37.89 25.42 15.07
C ALA A 338 37.92 25.17 13.55
N GLU A 339 37.05 24.31 13.03
CA GLU A 339 36.91 24.12 11.58
C GLU A 339 36.32 25.37 10.88
N PHE A 340 35.45 26.13 11.56
CA PHE A 340 35.01 27.43 11.04
C PHE A 340 36.17 28.43 10.95
N ASP A 341 37.00 28.52 12.00
CA ASP A 341 38.15 29.44 12.02
C ASP A 341 39.14 29.13 10.90
N ARG A 342 39.41 27.84 10.69
CA ARG A 342 40.20 27.35 9.57
C ARG A 342 39.61 27.82 8.24
N LEU A 343 38.31 27.62 8.05
CA LEU A 343 37.59 27.98 6.84
C LEU A 343 37.70 29.49 6.54
N ILE A 344 37.47 30.35 7.54
CA ILE A 344 37.49 31.80 7.34
C ILE A 344 38.91 32.39 7.26
N SER A 345 39.92 31.68 7.76
CA SER A 345 41.34 32.06 7.58
C SER A 345 41.85 31.95 6.13
N GLY A 346 41.02 31.45 5.21
CA GLY A 346 41.36 31.29 3.80
C GLY A 346 41.98 29.94 3.45
N GLU A 347 42.05 29.00 4.39
CA GLU A 347 42.52 27.65 4.11
C GLU A 347 41.49 26.87 3.28
N LYS A 348 41.86 26.58 2.02
CA LYS A 348 41.00 25.85 1.08
C LYS A 348 40.98 24.35 1.35
N GLY A 349 39.95 23.70 0.84
CA GLY A 349 39.77 22.26 0.87
C GLY A 349 38.65 21.81 1.81
N PHE A 350 37.90 20.84 1.32
CA PHE A 350 36.86 20.14 2.06
C PHE A 350 37.43 19.03 2.94
N ARG A 351 37.03 19.02 4.21
CA ARG A 351 37.46 18.00 5.18
C ARG A 351 36.29 17.19 5.69
N LEU A 352 36.52 15.88 5.78
CA LEU A 352 35.62 14.96 6.45
C LEU A 352 36.19 14.65 7.83
N ARG A 353 35.61 15.23 8.87
CA ARG A 353 36.10 15.16 10.26
C ARG A 353 35.28 14.15 11.05
N THR A 354 35.79 12.93 11.14
CA THR A 354 35.25 11.91 12.04
C THR A 354 35.94 12.02 13.39
N LEU A 355 35.18 12.33 14.43
CA LEU A 355 35.67 12.39 15.80
C LEU A 355 35.50 11.03 16.47
N GLU A 356 36.59 10.47 16.99
CA GLU A 356 36.55 9.21 17.72
C GLU A 356 35.85 9.39 19.07
N PRO A 357 34.92 8.51 19.45
CA PRO A 357 34.26 8.56 20.75
C PRO A 357 35.26 8.22 21.85
N ASP A 358 35.27 9.00 22.92
CA ASP A 358 36.08 8.67 24.09
C ASP A 358 35.55 7.41 24.82
N ARG A 359 36.36 6.90 25.75
CA ARG A 359 36.02 5.69 26.52
C ARG A 359 34.74 5.85 27.35
N PHE A 360 34.45 7.07 27.83
CA PHE A 360 33.26 7.34 28.64
C PHE A 360 32.00 7.28 27.78
N LEU A 361 32.04 7.88 26.59
CA LEU A 361 30.96 7.80 25.61
C LEU A 361 30.73 6.35 25.18
N LEU A 362 31.78 5.60 24.87
CA LEU A 362 31.65 4.17 24.54
C LEU A 362 30.96 3.36 25.65
N HIS A 363 31.31 3.60 26.91
CA HIS A 363 30.63 2.96 28.05
C HIS A 363 29.15 3.32 28.10
N ARG A 364 28.81 4.60 27.94
CA ARG A 364 27.41 5.06 27.94
C ARG A 364 26.60 4.47 26.79
N LEU A 365 27.19 4.33 25.60
CA LEU A 365 26.54 3.69 24.46
C LEU A 365 26.16 2.24 24.76
N VAL A 366 27.05 1.49 25.42
CA VAL A 366 26.78 0.10 25.82
C VAL A 366 25.67 0.03 26.88
N GLU A 367 25.74 0.87 27.91
CA GLU A 367 24.73 0.90 28.98
C GLU A 367 23.33 1.25 28.46
N ASP A 368 23.26 2.30 27.63
CA ASP A 368 22.03 2.80 27.04
C ASP A 368 21.42 1.80 26.05
N GLY A 369 22.24 1.24 25.16
CA GLY A 369 21.82 0.17 24.25
C GLY A 369 21.31 -1.06 24.99
N ALA A 370 21.98 -1.48 26.06
CA ALA A 370 21.54 -2.60 26.89
C ALA A 370 20.22 -2.31 27.62
N ALA A 371 20.03 -1.08 28.10
CA ALA A 371 18.78 -0.65 28.74
C ALA A 371 17.61 -0.68 27.75
N LEU A 372 17.79 -0.11 26.56
CA LEU A 372 16.76 -0.08 25.53
C LEU A 372 16.45 -1.49 24.98
N ALA A 373 17.46 -2.35 24.84
CA ALA A 373 17.27 -3.74 24.45
C ALA A 373 16.42 -4.52 25.47
N ARG A 374 16.68 -4.35 26.78
CA ARG A 374 15.86 -4.95 27.85
C ARG A 374 14.43 -4.43 27.83
N GLU A 375 14.22 -3.16 27.54
CA GLU A 375 12.89 -2.58 27.41
C GLU A 375 12.15 -3.12 26.18
N ARG A 376 12.78 -3.10 25.00
CA ARG A 376 12.21 -3.65 23.75
C ARG A 376 11.83 -5.12 23.93
N ARG A 377 12.69 -5.93 24.58
CA ARG A 377 12.38 -7.34 24.90
C ARG A 377 11.13 -7.48 25.74
N ARG A 378 11.00 -6.73 26.84
CA ARG A 378 9.81 -6.77 27.71
C ARG A 378 8.53 -6.39 26.96
N ARG A 379 8.59 -5.38 26.09
CA ARG A 379 7.45 -4.98 25.25
C ARG A 379 7.05 -6.08 24.27
N LEU A 380 8.01 -6.71 23.60
CA LEU A 380 7.76 -7.83 22.69
C LEU A 380 7.18 -9.04 23.41
N GLU A 381 7.72 -9.40 24.58
CA GLU A 381 7.18 -10.49 25.42
C GLU A 381 5.72 -10.22 25.82
N SER A 382 5.38 -8.99 26.20
CA SER A 382 3.99 -8.59 26.48
C SER A 382 3.09 -8.74 25.25
N ARG A 383 3.54 -8.22 24.09
CA ARG A 383 2.76 -8.26 22.85
C ARG A 383 2.55 -9.69 22.34
N ILE A 384 3.56 -10.55 22.47
CA ILE A 384 3.43 -11.99 22.16
C ILE A 384 2.38 -12.63 23.06
N GLY A 385 2.38 -12.29 24.36
CA GLY A 385 1.36 -12.76 25.30
C GLY A 385 -0.06 -12.33 24.92
N GLU A 386 -0.25 -11.07 24.53
CA GLU A 386 -1.54 -10.53 24.05
C GLU A 386 -2.02 -11.25 22.79
N LEU A 387 -1.17 -11.31 21.75
CA LEU A 387 -1.47 -11.99 20.49
C LEU A 387 -1.76 -13.47 20.71
N GLY A 388 -1.08 -14.11 21.67
CA GLY A 388 -1.37 -15.49 22.08
C GLY A 388 -2.79 -15.67 22.61
N ARG A 389 -3.30 -14.73 23.42
CA ARG A 389 -4.68 -14.75 23.94
C ARG A 389 -5.69 -14.48 22.83
N GLU A 390 -5.46 -13.47 22.00
CA GLU A 390 -6.32 -13.15 20.85
C GLU A 390 -6.45 -14.35 19.90
N ARG A 391 -5.32 -14.99 19.57
CA ARG A 391 -5.31 -16.22 18.76
C ARG A 391 -6.11 -17.35 19.40
N ALA A 392 -6.03 -17.52 20.71
CA ALA A 392 -6.77 -18.57 21.42
C ALA A 392 -8.29 -18.32 21.34
N THR A 393 -8.72 -17.08 21.55
CA THR A 393 -10.14 -16.67 21.41
C THR A 393 -10.64 -16.92 19.98
N LEU A 394 -9.94 -16.40 18.97
CA LEU A 394 -10.31 -16.58 17.56
C LEU A 394 -10.33 -18.06 17.16
N SER A 395 -9.39 -18.86 17.66
CA SER A 395 -9.39 -20.30 17.41
C SER A 395 -10.61 -21.00 18.02
N SER A 396 -11.07 -20.57 19.20
CA SER A 396 -12.27 -21.09 19.84
C SER A 396 -13.53 -20.69 19.08
N GLU A 397 -13.66 -19.43 18.68
CA GLU A 397 -14.77 -18.94 17.85
C GLU A 397 -14.84 -19.65 16.51
N LEU A 398 -13.70 -19.84 15.84
CA LEU A 398 -13.62 -20.58 14.58
C LEU A 398 -14.04 -22.05 14.76
N ALA A 399 -13.67 -22.68 15.87
CA ALA A 399 -14.10 -24.05 16.17
C ALA A 399 -15.63 -24.11 16.38
N SER A 400 -16.21 -23.15 17.12
CA SER A 400 -17.67 -23.04 17.29
C SER A 400 -18.37 -22.85 15.96
N ALA A 401 -17.93 -21.89 15.15
CA ALA A 401 -18.53 -21.61 13.84
C ALA A 401 -18.46 -22.83 12.89
N LYS A 402 -17.37 -23.61 12.93
CA LYS A 402 -17.25 -24.87 12.17
C LYS A 402 -18.27 -25.91 12.64
N ALA A 403 -18.50 -26.03 13.94
CA ALA A 403 -19.49 -26.93 14.49
C ALA A 403 -20.92 -26.51 14.09
N ASP A 404 -21.23 -25.21 14.16
CA ASP A 404 -22.51 -24.66 13.73
C ASP A 404 -22.77 -24.92 12.24
N LEU A 405 -21.76 -24.69 11.38
CA LEU A 405 -21.83 -25.00 9.95
C LEU A 405 -22.09 -26.49 9.67
N ALA A 406 -21.47 -27.39 10.43
CA ALA A 406 -21.73 -28.83 10.30
C ALA A 406 -23.18 -29.17 10.68
N SER A 407 -23.69 -28.61 11.77
CA SER A 407 -25.09 -28.78 12.21
C SER A 407 -26.10 -28.25 11.19
N LEU A 408 -25.82 -27.09 10.59
CA LEU A 408 -26.64 -26.51 9.53
C LEU A 408 -26.63 -27.40 8.27
N ARG A 409 -25.47 -27.94 7.87
CA ARG A 409 -25.36 -28.86 6.73
C ARG A 409 -26.17 -30.15 6.94
N ASP A 410 -26.15 -30.71 8.14
CA ASP A 410 -26.95 -31.89 8.48
C ASP A 410 -28.45 -31.57 8.47
N SER A 411 -28.83 -30.40 8.96
CA SER A 411 -30.23 -29.94 8.94
C SER A 411 -30.73 -29.68 7.52
N LEU A 412 -29.92 -29.07 6.66
CA LEU A 412 -30.22 -28.91 5.23
C LEU A 412 -30.43 -30.26 4.56
N SER A 413 -29.52 -31.21 4.79
CA SER A 413 -29.62 -32.57 4.23
C SER A 413 -30.90 -33.30 4.66
N ARG A 414 -31.36 -33.08 5.90
CA ARG A 414 -32.64 -33.62 6.38
C ARG A 414 -33.83 -32.97 5.69
N LEU A 415 -33.83 -31.64 5.55
CA LEU A 415 -34.90 -30.91 4.87
C LEU A 415 -34.98 -31.28 3.38
N GLU A 416 -33.85 -31.48 2.71
CA GLU A 416 -33.82 -31.95 1.32
C GLU A 416 -34.48 -33.34 1.17
N ARG A 417 -34.20 -34.28 2.08
CA ARG A 417 -34.88 -35.59 2.09
C ARG A 417 -36.38 -35.47 2.33
N GLN A 418 -36.79 -34.66 3.30
CA GLN A 418 -38.21 -34.42 3.58
C GLN A 418 -38.92 -33.78 2.38
N ALA A 419 -38.28 -32.83 1.70
CA ALA A 419 -38.83 -32.22 0.50
C ALA A 419 -39.02 -33.25 -0.62
N GLU A 420 -38.07 -34.17 -0.80
CA GLU A 420 -38.17 -35.23 -1.82
C GLU A 420 -39.26 -36.27 -1.48
N GLU A 421 -39.41 -36.63 -0.20
CA GLU A 421 -40.50 -37.49 0.27
C GLU A 421 -41.87 -36.83 0.03
N LEU A 422 -42.00 -35.54 0.35
CA LEU A 422 -43.23 -34.77 0.13
C LEU A 422 -43.55 -34.64 -1.37
N ARG A 423 -42.56 -34.39 -2.22
CA ARG A 423 -42.73 -34.38 -3.69
C ARG A 423 -43.23 -35.74 -4.20
N SER A 424 -42.64 -36.83 -3.71
CA SER A 424 -43.05 -38.19 -4.08
C SER A 424 -44.45 -38.54 -3.57
N ALA A 425 -44.82 -38.06 -2.38
CA ALA A 425 -46.17 -38.20 -1.84
C ALA A 425 -47.20 -37.39 -2.65
N LEU A 426 -46.87 -36.14 -3.00
CA LEU A 426 -47.71 -35.29 -3.84
C LEU A 426 -47.98 -35.95 -5.20
N LYS A 427 -46.93 -36.45 -5.87
CA LYS A 427 -47.07 -37.14 -7.15
C LYS A 427 -48.00 -38.36 -7.07
N ARG A 428 -47.87 -39.17 -6.00
CA ARG A 428 -48.78 -40.31 -5.77
C ARG A 428 -50.23 -39.88 -5.55
N ALA A 429 -50.44 -38.80 -4.79
CA ALA A 429 -51.77 -38.25 -4.56
C ALA A 429 -52.39 -37.69 -5.86
N GLU A 430 -51.60 -37.03 -6.71
CA GLU A 430 -52.03 -36.56 -8.03
C GLU A 430 -52.42 -37.73 -8.94
N GLU A 431 -51.60 -38.79 -8.99
CA GLU A 431 -51.90 -40.02 -9.76
C GLU A 431 -53.17 -40.71 -9.25
N GLU A 432 -53.37 -40.78 -7.93
CA GLU A 432 -54.57 -41.36 -7.32
C GLU A 432 -55.81 -40.50 -7.61
N SER A 433 -55.70 -39.17 -7.51
CA SER A 433 -56.79 -38.24 -7.86
C SER A 433 -57.20 -38.41 -9.32
N ALA A 434 -56.22 -38.47 -10.24
CA ALA A 434 -56.49 -38.69 -11.66
C ALA A 434 -57.19 -40.03 -11.94
N ARG A 435 -56.81 -41.10 -11.22
CA ARG A 435 -57.51 -42.40 -11.30
C ARG A 435 -58.95 -42.30 -10.81
N ARG A 436 -59.18 -41.70 -9.65
CA ARG A 436 -60.53 -41.51 -9.09
C ARG A 436 -61.40 -40.65 -10.00
N GLU A 437 -60.85 -39.60 -10.62
CA GLU A 437 -61.56 -38.80 -11.62
C GLU A 437 -61.94 -39.63 -12.85
N PHE A 438 -61.04 -40.48 -13.34
CA PHE A 438 -61.34 -41.38 -14.46
C PHE A 438 -62.45 -42.39 -14.11
N GLU A 439 -62.35 -43.04 -12.95
CA GLU A 439 -63.37 -43.97 -12.45
C GLU A 439 -64.73 -43.28 -12.25
N ALA A 440 -64.74 -42.07 -11.69
CA ALA A 440 -65.95 -41.28 -11.53
C ALA A 440 -66.59 -40.94 -12.88
N ARG A 441 -65.79 -40.59 -13.90
CA ARG A 441 -66.29 -40.37 -15.28
C ARG A 441 -66.89 -41.64 -15.88
N GLU A 442 -66.26 -42.79 -15.67
CA GLU A 442 -66.75 -44.08 -16.17
C GLU A 442 -68.07 -44.49 -15.49
N LEU A 443 -68.16 -44.33 -14.16
CA LEU A 443 -69.39 -44.57 -13.41
C LEU A 443 -70.51 -43.62 -13.82
N ALA A 444 -70.21 -42.33 -14.07
CA ALA A 444 -71.19 -41.37 -14.56
C ALA A 444 -71.74 -41.77 -15.94
N LEU A 445 -70.88 -42.26 -16.85
CA LEU A 445 -71.30 -42.80 -18.15
C LEU A 445 -72.19 -44.05 -18.00
N LYS A 446 -71.82 -44.97 -17.11
CA LYS A 446 -72.63 -46.18 -16.82
C LYS A 446 -73.98 -45.84 -16.20
N ALA A 447 -74.03 -44.89 -15.27
CA ALA A 447 -75.25 -44.42 -14.65
C ALA A 447 -76.19 -43.79 -15.70
N ALA A 448 -75.67 -42.92 -16.56
CA ALA A 448 -76.45 -42.33 -17.66
C ALA A 448 -77.01 -43.40 -18.62
N ALA A 449 -76.24 -44.44 -18.92
CA ALA A 449 -76.71 -45.57 -19.74
C ALA A 449 -77.80 -46.39 -19.03
N ALA A 450 -77.64 -46.67 -17.75
CA ALA A 450 -78.63 -47.38 -16.94
C ALA A 450 -79.93 -46.58 -16.77
N GLU A 451 -79.85 -45.26 -16.60
CA GLU A 451 -81.02 -44.37 -16.59
C GLU A 451 -81.77 -44.42 -17.93
N ALA A 452 -81.05 -44.40 -19.05
CA ALA A 452 -81.65 -44.55 -20.38
C ALA A 452 -82.30 -45.93 -20.58
N GLU A 453 -81.70 -47.00 -20.07
CA GLU A 453 -82.26 -48.37 -20.10
C GLU A 453 -83.51 -48.48 -19.22
N ALA A 454 -83.46 -47.91 -18.01
CA ALA A 454 -84.58 -47.89 -17.07
C ALA A 454 -85.78 -47.11 -17.65
N ALA A 455 -85.52 -45.99 -18.33
CA ALA A 455 -86.54 -45.24 -19.05
C ALA A 455 -87.24 -46.13 -20.12
N LYS A 456 -86.47 -46.86 -20.94
CA LYS A 456 -87.02 -47.80 -21.92
C LYS A 456 -87.83 -48.93 -21.27
N LEU A 457 -87.33 -49.51 -20.19
CA LEU A 457 -88.05 -50.59 -19.48
C LEU A 457 -89.32 -50.09 -18.80
N ALA A 458 -89.32 -48.86 -18.29
CA ALA A 458 -90.52 -48.22 -17.76
C ALA A 458 -91.58 -48.07 -18.86
N ASP A 459 -91.19 -47.65 -20.06
CA ASP A 459 -92.09 -47.59 -21.23
C ASP A 459 -92.66 -48.98 -21.58
N VAL A 460 -91.83 -50.04 -21.57
CA VAL A 460 -92.27 -51.42 -21.84
C VAL A 460 -93.20 -51.95 -20.74
N LEU A 461 -92.89 -51.71 -19.48
CA LEU A 461 -93.66 -52.22 -18.35
C LEU A 461 -95.03 -51.53 -18.26
N GLN A 462 -95.10 -50.26 -18.65
CA GLN A 462 -96.36 -49.54 -18.86
C GLN A 462 -97.20 -50.25 -19.95
N ALA A 463 -96.61 -50.58 -21.10
CA ALA A 463 -97.30 -51.31 -22.16
C ALA A 463 -97.78 -52.72 -21.73
N LEU A 464 -96.97 -53.48 -20.99
CA LEU A 464 -97.36 -54.81 -20.49
C LEU A 464 -98.46 -54.76 -19.42
N LYS A 465 -98.48 -53.73 -18.57
CA LYS A 465 -99.59 -53.51 -17.62
C LYS A 465 -100.91 -53.27 -18.34
N GLU A 466 -100.88 -52.50 -19.42
CA GLU A 466 -102.04 -52.29 -20.29
C GLU A 466 -102.52 -53.60 -20.94
N GLU A 467 -101.61 -54.52 -21.26
CA GLU A 467 -101.93 -55.81 -21.87
C GLU A 467 -102.39 -56.89 -20.86
N ASN A 468 -101.79 -56.99 -19.68
CA ASN A 468 -102.24 -57.94 -18.64
C ASN A 468 -103.65 -57.59 -18.14
N ALA A 469 -103.95 -56.29 -18.01
CA ALA A 469 -105.31 -55.82 -17.73
C ALA A 469 -106.34 -56.32 -18.77
N ARG A 470 -105.92 -56.62 -20.01
CA ARG A 470 -106.80 -57.27 -21.01
C ARG A 470 -107.01 -58.76 -20.76
N LEU A 471 -106.01 -59.51 -20.28
CA LEU A 471 -106.02 -60.99 -20.25
C LEU A 471 -106.69 -61.60 -19.01
N THR A 472 -106.71 -60.93 -17.86
CA THR A 472 -107.29 -61.48 -16.61
C THR A 472 -108.83 -61.51 -16.55
N ALA A 473 -109.52 -61.35 -17.68
CA ALA A 473 -110.96 -61.08 -17.72
C ALA A 473 -111.91 -62.30 -17.97
N GLU A 474 -111.47 -63.55 -18.24
CA GLU A 474 -112.43 -64.65 -18.53
C GLU A 474 -112.14 -66.06 -17.90
N PRO A 475 -113.14 -66.84 -17.37
CA PRO A 475 -112.93 -67.92 -16.37
C PRO A 475 -113.54 -69.34 -16.66
N ARG A 476 -113.07 -70.35 -15.89
CA ARG A 476 -113.70 -71.64 -15.40
C ARG A 476 -114.41 -72.62 -16.38
N GLY A 477 -113.92 -73.88 -16.49
CA GLY A 477 -114.73 -74.96 -17.11
C GLY A 477 -114.33 -76.47 -17.03
N LEU A 478 -113.09 -76.92 -16.78
CA LEU A 478 -112.68 -78.26 -17.28
C LEU A 478 -112.32 -79.41 -16.29
N PHE A 479 -112.45 -79.28 -14.97
CA PHE A 479 -111.81 -80.24 -14.04
C PHE A 479 -112.62 -81.47 -13.54
N GLN A 480 -113.76 -81.86 -14.13
CA GLN A 480 -114.63 -82.93 -13.57
C GLN A 480 -114.68 -84.29 -14.32
N GLY A 481 -113.85 -84.57 -15.34
CA GLY A 481 -114.07 -85.73 -16.22
C GLY A 481 -113.24 -87.02 -16.02
N LEU A 482 -112.03 -87.00 -15.46
CA LEU A 482 -111.02 -88.01 -15.86
C LEU A 482 -110.63 -89.13 -14.86
N PHE A 483 -111.23 -89.24 -13.68
CA PHE A 483 -110.71 -90.17 -12.65
C PHE A 483 -111.30 -91.60 -12.63
N ARG A 484 -112.22 -91.99 -13.54
CA ARG A 484 -112.99 -93.25 -13.38
C ARG A 484 -112.53 -94.47 -14.20
N SER A 485 -111.36 -94.47 -14.85
CA SER A 485 -111.05 -95.50 -15.88
C SER A 485 -109.87 -96.47 -15.62
N LEU A 486 -109.03 -96.36 -14.58
CA LEU A 486 -107.70 -97.02 -14.64
C LEU A 486 -107.39 -98.22 -13.71
N LEU A 487 -108.30 -98.78 -12.91
CA LEU A 487 -107.88 -99.81 -11.90
C LEU A 487 -108.70 -101.12 -11.87
N VAL A 488 -109.07 -101.69 -13.01
CA VAL A 488 -109.75 -103.02 -13.09
C VAL A 488 -109.02 -104.08 -13.95
N ARG A 489 -107.80 -103.86 -14.44
CA ARG A 489 -107.07 -104.92 -15.17
C ARG A 489 -105.61 -105.01 -14.77
N LEU A 490 -105.30 -105.90 -13.82
CA LEU A 490 -104.24 -106.91 -13.92
C LEU A 490 -104.19 -107.76 -12.64
N SER A 491 -104.49 -109.05 -12.79
CA SER A 491 -104.63 -110.07 -11.74
C SER A 491 -103.71 -111.25 -12.07
N ALA A 492 -103.02 -111.86 -11.09
CA ALA A 492 -102.90 -113.33 -10.96
C ALA A 492 -102.04 -113.80 -9.75
N LYS A 493 -102.71 -114.51 -8.82
CA LYS A 493 -102.29 -115.66 -7.96
C LYS A 493 -101.22 -115.43 -6.86
N LEU A 494 -101.60 -115.35 -5.57
CA LEU A 494 -101.88 -116.42 -4.55
C LEU A 494 -100.61 -117.15 -4.02
N PRO A 495 -100.57 -117.70 -2.77
CA PRO A 495 -101.49 -117.61 -1.62
C PRO A 495 -100.80 -117.44 -0.22
N GLY A 496 -101.60 -117.24 0.84
CA GLY A 496 -101.41 -117.95 2.12
C GLY A 496 -101.16 -117.14 3.42
N ARG A 497 -102.10 -117.29 4.37
CA ARG A 497 -102.02 -117.26 5.86
C ARG A 497 -101.73 -115.93 6.57
N GLU A 498 -102.68 -115.45 7.41
CA GLU A 498 -102.79 -115.63 8.89
C GLU A 498 -101.61 -114.95 9.61
N SER A 499 -101.74 -114.07 10.60
CA SER A 499 -102.73 -113.89 11.68
C SER A 499 -102.36 -112.64 12.51
N ASP A 500 -103.35 -112.04 13.19
CA ASP A 500 -103.32 -111.32 14.49
C ASP A 500 -102.31 -110.16 14.70
N GLY A 501 -102.69 -108.91 14.96
CA GLY A 501 -103.48 -108.41 16.11
C GLY A 501 -102.52 -107.89 17.22
N PRO A 502 -102.90 -106.97 18.13
CA PRO A 502 -104.04 -106.05 18.18
C PRO A 502 -103.74 -104.62 17.69
#